data_AF-A0AAD1INE4-F1
#
_entry.id   AF-A0AAD1INE4-F1
#
_cell.length_a   1.000
_cell.length_b   1.000
_cell.length_c   1.000
_cell.angle_alpha   90.00
_cell.angle_beta   90.00
_cell.angle_gamma   90.00
#
_symmetry.space_group_name_H-M   'P 1'
#
loop_
_entity.id
_entity.type
_entity.pdbx_description
1 polymer ?
#
loop_
_entity_poly.entity_id
_entity_poly.type
_entity_poly.pdbx_seq_one_letter_code
_entity_poly.pdbx_strand_id
1 'polypeptide(L)'
;MVELHTYTLASAEALRQYTTHFWPRHIESLRKHGITVQGVWIDGAPDGHRVVALVEYPPGANPARLADIYRHSVDFTEDHADFDMSLITSTHTVRLQSIPSSPLQ
;
A
#
# COMPACT_ATOMS: atom_id res chain seq x y z
N MET A 1 -2.74 -13.45 -5.74
CA MET A 1 -1.54 -12.86 -6.40
C MET A 1 -1.00 -11.78 -5.47
N VAL A 2 0.31 -11.62 -5.34
CA VAL A 2 0.90 -10.71 -4.35
C VAL A 2 1.75 -9.63 -5.01
N GLU A 3 1.64 -8.39 -4.53
CA GLU A 3 2.48 -7.25 -4.92
C GLU A 3 3.18 -6.67 -3.68
N LEU A 4 4.43 -6.25 -3.86
CA LEU A 4 5.18 -5.47 -2.90
C LEU A 4 5.16 -4.01 -3.34
N HIS A 5 4.58 -3.15 -2.52
CA HIS A 5 4.49 -1.72 -2.77
C HIS A 5 5.50 -1.01 -1.87
N THR A 6 6.36 -0.19 -2.47
CA THR A 6 7.31 0.66 -1.74
C THR A 6 7.01 2.12 -2.04
N TYR A 7 6.77 2.90 -1.00
CA TYR A 7 6.53 4.34 -1.08
C TYR A 7 7.69 5.06 -0.41
N THR A 8 8.32 6.00 -1.11
CA THR A 8 9.34 6.90 -0.54
C THR A 8 8.69 8.23 -0.22
N LEU A 9 8.92 8.74 0.99
CA LEU A 9 8.35 9.95 1.53
C LEU A 9 9.40 11.05 1.59
N ALA A 10 8.96 12.30 1.47
CA ALA A 10 9.84 13.46 1.45
C ALA A 10 10.57 13.72 2.77
N SER A 11 9.99 13.29 3.90
CA SER A 11 10.55 13.54 5.23
C SER A 11 10.08 12.51 6.27
N ALA A 12 10.74 12.48 7.42
CA ALA A 12 10.30 11.70 8.58
C ALA A 12 8.91 12.11 9.08
N GLU A 13 8.53 13.38 8.94
CA GLU A 13 7.18 13.84 9.30
C GLU A 13 6.13 13.29 8.35
N ALA A 14 6.39 13.36 7.04
CA ALA A 14 5.51 12.77 6.02
C ALA A 14 5.35 11.26 6.26
N LEU A 15 6.44 10.54 6.60
CA LEU A 15 6.39 9.12 6.97
C LEU A 15 5.48 8.87 8.17
N ARG A 16 5.60 9.67 9.24
CA ARG A 16 4.76 9.53 10.44
C ARG A 16 3.28 9.78 10.13
N GLN A 17 2.96 10.85 9.40
CA GLN A 17 1.58 11.15 9.02
C GLN A 17 0.99 10.05 8.14
N TYR A 18 1.74 9.59 7.12
CA TYR A 18 1.32 8.55 6.20
C TYR A 18 1.05 7.22 6.93
N THR A 19 1.89 6.84 7.89
CA THR A 19 1.74 5.57 8.61
C THR A 19 0.74 5.62 9.76
N THR A 20 0.53 6.77 10.38
CA THR A 20 -0.37 6.93 11.55
C THR A 20 -1.82 7.17 11.14
N HIS A 21 -2.05 7.90 10.03
CA HIS A 21 -3.39 8.34 9.64
C HIS A 21 -3.87 7.75 8.31
N PHE A 22 -2.99 7.70 7.30
CA PHE A 22 -3.37 7.21 5.97
C PHE A 22 -3.47 5.67 5.96
N TRP A 23 -2.40 4.95 6.33
CA TRP A 23 -2.36 3.50 6.23
C TRP A 23 -3.45 2.74 7.00
N PRO A 24 -3.80 3.10 8.26
CA PRO A 24 -4.86 2.41 8.97
C PRO A 24 -6.21 2.48 8.24
N ARG A 25 -6.57 3.65 7.69
CA ARG A 25 -7.78 3.82 6.86
C ARG A 25 -7.66 3.02 5.57
N HIS A 26 -6.51 3.16 4.90
CA HIS A 26 -6.25 2.51 3.62
C HIS A 26 -6.36 0.98 3.70
N ILE A 27 -5.90 0.35 4.78
CA ILE A 27 -6.06 -1.10 5.02
C ILE A 27 -7.54 -1.49 5.06
N GLU A 28 -8.36 -0.74 5.79
CA GLU A 28 -9.81 -0.99 5.88
C GLU A 28 -10.51 -0.76 4.54
N SER A 29 -10.18 0.33 3.85
CA SER A 29 -10.70 0.68 2.53
C SER A 29 -10.37 -0.41 1.50
N LEU A 30 -9.11 -0.80 1.36
CA LEU A 30 -8.69 -1.86 0.43
C LEU A 30 -9.42 -3.18 0.68
N ARG A 31 -9.66 -3.54 1.95
CA ARG A 31 -10.41 -4.76 2.30
C ARG A 31 -11.84 -4.74 1.74
N LYS A 32 -12.51 -3.58 1.74
CA LYS A 32 -13.86 -3.44 1.13
C LYS A 32 -13.85 -3.72 -0.37
N HIS A 33 -12.73 -3.46 -1.05
CA HIS A 33 -12.53 -3.72 -2.48
C HIS A 33 -11.96 -5.12 -2.76
N GLY A 34 -11.92 -5.99 -1.75
CA GLY A 34 -11.42 -7.36 -1.88
C GLY A 34 -9.90 -7.47 -1.96
N ILE A 35 -9.17 -6.39 -1.65
CA ILE A 35 -7.70 -6.37 -1.61
C ILE A 35 -7.26 -6.55 -0.16
N THR A 36 -6.39 -7.53 0.09
CA THR A 36 -5.89 -7.83 1.45
C THR A 36 -4.50 -7.24 1.64
N VAL A 37 -4.30 -6.43 2.66
CA VAL A 37 -2.96 -6.01 3.09
C VAL A 37 -2.42 -7.03 4.08
N GLN A 38 -1.39 -7.77 3.68
CA GLN A 38 -0.75 -8.83 4.48
C GLN A 38 0.20 -8.25 5.55
N GLY A 39 0.75 -7.07 5.29
CA GLY A 39 1.56 -6.34 6.25
C GLY A 39 2.07 -5.03 5.69
N VAL A 40 2.40 -4.12 6.61
CA VAL A 40 2.96 -2.80 6.32
C VAL A 40 4.12 -2.55 7.27
N TRP A 41 5.26 -2.14 6.74
CA TRP A 41 6.48 -1.88 7.49
C TRP A 41 7.07 -0.53 7.07
N ILE A 42 7.84 0.07 7.96
CA ILE A 42 8.72 1.19 7.64
C ILE A 42 10.17 0.70 7.56
N ASP A 43 11.00 1.39 6.80
CA ASP A 43 12.44 1.17 6.82
C ASP A 43 13.00 1.47 8.21
N GLY A 44 13.85 0.57 8.72
CA GLY A 44 14.49 0.71 10.04
C GLY A 44 15.75 1.59 10.00
N ALA A 45 16.21 1.97 8.81
CA ALA A 45 17.33 2.89 8.67
C ALA A 45 16.95 4.32 9.10
N PRO A 46 17.85 5.09 9.74
CA PRO A 46 17.55 6.44 10.23
C PRO A 46 17.09 7.43 9.15
N ASP A 47 17.59 7.25 7.92
CA ASP A 47 17.26 8.08 6.76
C ASP A 47 16.24 7.39 5.82
N GLY A 48 15.69 6.25 6.25
CA GLY A 48 14.75 5.44 5.51
C GLY A 48 13.34 6.01 5.59
N HIS A 49 13.02 7.03 4.79
CA HIS A 49 11.66 7.55 4.68
C HIS A 49 10.78 6.66 3.79
N ARG A 50 10.70 5.35 4.07
CA ARG A 50 10.00 4.40 3.20
C ARG A 50 8.95 3.60 3.94
N VAL A 51 7.83 3.37 3.27
CA VAL A 51 6.84 2.36 3.64
C VAL A 51 6.91 1.22 2.64
N VAL A 52 6.93 -0.01 3.15
CA VAL A 52 6.84 -1.24 2.38
C VAL A 52 5.56 -1.96 2.76
N ALA A 53 4.72 -2.32 1.79
CA ALA A 53 3.48 -3.03 2.03
C ALA A 53 3.38 -4.26 1.13
N LEU A 54 2.93 -5.37 1.72
CA LEU A 54 2.64 -6.60 1.01
C LEU A 54 1.12 -6.68 0.78
N VAL A 55 0.71 -6.65 -0.49
CA VAL A 55 -0.68 -6.57 -0.91
C VAL A 55 -1.06 -7.82 -1.67
N GLU A 56 -2.16 -8.44 -1.31
CA GLU A 56 -2.71 -9.62 -1.93
C GLU A 56 -4.03 -9.33 -2.63
N TYR A 57 -4.16 -9.87 -3.84
CA TYR A 57 -5.37 -9.82 -4.66
C TYR A 57 -6.02 -11.19 -4.77
N PRO A 58 -7.37 -11.24 -4.90
CA PRO A 58 -8.11 -12.49 -5.03
C PRO A 58 -7.64 -13.35 -6.21
N PRO A 59 -7.77 -14.68 -6.12
CA PRO A 59 -7.48 -15.57 -7.24
C PRO A 59 -8.23 -15.17 -8.52
N GLY A 60 -7.52 -15.07 -9.64
CA GLY A 60 -8.09 -14.68 -10.93
C GLY A 60 -8.46 -13.19 -11.08
N ALA A 61 -8.27 -12.37 -10.05
CA ALA A 61 -8.48 -10.93 -10.15
C ALA A 61 -7.43 -10.25 -11.05
N ASN A 62 -7.83 -9.15 -11.69
CA ASN A 62 -6.91 -8.25 -12.37
C ASN A 62 -6.55 -7.09 -11.42
N PRO A 63 -5.30 -7.03 -10.93
CA PRO A 63 -4.84 -5.99 -9.99
C PRO A 63 -5.03 -4.58 -10.53
N ALA A 64 -4.74 -4.35 -11.81
CA ALA A 64 -4.88 -3.04 -12.42
C ALA A 64 -6.35 -2.59 -12.44
N ARG A 65 -7.29 -3.52 -12.67
CA ARG A 65 -8.72 -3.24 -12.64
C ARG A 65 -9.21 -2.94 -11.22
N LEU A 66 -8.79 -3.71 -10.22
CA LEU A 66 -9.16 -3.45 -8.83
C LEU A 66 -8.58 -2.12 -8.32
N ALA A 67 -7.33 -1.84 -8.65
CA ALA A 67 -6.70 -0.55 -8.35
C ALA A 67 -7.46 0.62 -9.02
N ASP A 68 -7.96 0.42 -10.24
CA ASP A 68 -8.76 1.42 -10.93
C ASP A 68 -10.15 1.64 -10.30
N ILE A 69 -10.82 0.55 -9.89
CA ILE A 69 -12.09 0.63 -9.15
C ILE A 69 -11.89 1.39 -7.83
N TYR A 70 -10.86 1.02 -7.07
CA TYR A 70 -10.53 1.71 -5.83
C TYR A 70 -10.24 3.19 -6.09
N ARG A 71 -9.43 3.54 -7.09
CA ARG A 71 -9.08 4.94 -7.43
C ARG A 71 -10.29 5.81 -7.76
N HIS A 72 -11.36 5.25 -8.30
CA HIS A 72 -12.60 5.97 -8.62
C HIS A 72 -13.66 5.91 -7.51
N SER A 73 -13.32 5.35 -6.34
CA SER A 73 -14.24 5.19 -5.23
C SER A 73 -14.23 6.39 -4.28
N VAL A 74 -15.28 6.50 -3.47
CA VAL A 74 -15.33 7.43 -2.34
C VAL A 74 -14.26 7.11 -1.29
N ASP A 75 -13.95 5.82 -1.08
CA ASP A 75 -12.93 5.39 -0.14
C ASP A 75 -11.55 5.94 -0.51
N PHE A 76 -11.21 6.01 -1.81
CA PHE A 76 -9.96 6.65 -2.25
C PHE A 76 -9.94 8.13 -1.89
N THR A 77 -11.03 8.86 -2.13
CA THR A 77 -11.12 10.27 -1.80
C THR A 77 -10.96 10.49 -0.29
N GLU A 78 -11.60 9.65 0.53
CA GLU A 78 -11.54 9.71 1.99
C GLU A 78 -10.18 9.33 2.56
N ASP A 79 -9.53 8.30 2.01
CA ASP A 79 -8.18 7.90 2.41
C ASP A 79 -7.18 9.05 2.20
N HIS A 80 -7.35 9.82 1.12
CA HIS A 80 -6.42 10.86 0.66
C HIS A 80 -6.76 12.27 1.15
N ALA A 81 -7.93 12.50 1.77
CA ALA A 81 -8.43 13.84 2.11
C ALA A 81 -7.48 14.65 3.02
N ASP A 82 -6.72 13.97 3.89
CA ASP A 82 -5.88 14.60 4.92
C ASP A 82 -4.38 14.34 4.70
N PHE A 83 -3.98 13.93 3.50
CA PHE A 83 -2.59 13.64 3.19
C PHE A 83 -2.18 14.29 1.86
N ASP A 84 -1.14 15.11 1.91
CA ASP A 84 -0.56 15.70 0.70
C ASP A 84 0.22 14.64 -0.09
N MET A 85 -0.38 14.16 -1.18
CA MET A 85 0.22 13.14 -2.03
C MET A 85 1.54 13.56 -2.69
N SER A 86 1.84 14.85 -2.78
CA SER A 86 3.14 15.32 -3.29
C SER A 86 4.30 14.95 -2.35
N LEU A 87 4.00 14.59 -1.10
CA LEU A 87 4.97 14.12 -0.11
C LEU A 87 5.42 12.67 -0.38
N ILE A 88 4.75 11.93 -1.27
CA ILE A 88 5.24 10.65 -1.80
C ILE A 88 6.10 10.95 -3.03
N THR A 89 7.41 10.88 -2.86
CA THR A 89 8.39 11.25 -3.88
C THR A 89 8.68 10.13 -4.88
N SER A 90 8.38 8.89 -4.51
CA SER A 90 8.54 7.73 -5.39
C SER A 90 7.64 6.59 -4.96
N THR A 91 7.08 5.88 -5.93
CA THR A 91 6.32 4.64 -5.74
C THR A 91 6.93 3.56 -6.62
N HIS A 92 7.17 2.40 -6.03
CA HIS A 92 7.67 1.23 -6.75
C HIS A 92 6.82 0.00 -6.40
N THR A 93 6.36 -0.72 -7.41
CA THR A 93 5.55 -1.92 -7.23
C THR A 93 6.21 -3.10 -7.93
N VAL A 94 6.34 -4.21 -7.22
CA VAL A 94 6.88 -5.47 -7.74
C VAL A 94 5.85 -6.56 -7.57
N ARG A 95 5.55 -7.30 -8.64
CA ARG A 95 4.77 -8.53 -8.54
C ARG A 95 5.64 -9.66 -8.01
N LEU A 96 5.15 -10.35 -7.01
CA LEU A 96 5.83 -11.46 -6.38
C LEU A 96 5.19 -12.78 -6.83
N GLN A 97 6.04 -13.75 -7.15
CA GLN A 97 5.63 -15.13 -7.36
C GLN A 97 6.15 -15.97 -6.19
N SER A 98 5.24 -16.56 -5.44
CA SER A 98 5.59 -17.48 -4.36
C SER A 98 6.22 -18.75 -4.93
N ILE A 99 7.33 -19.18 -4.33
CA ILE A 99 7.84 -20.53 -4.53
C ILE A 99 6.92 -21.54 -3.81
N PRO A 100 6.91 -22.83 -4.20
CA PRO A 100 6.00 -23.83 -3.62
C PRO A 100 6.06 -23.97 -2.10
N SER A 101 7.23 -23.75 -1.50
CA SER A 101 7.46 -23.85 -0.06
C SER A 101 7.30 -22.54 0.71
N SER A 102 6.79 -21.47 0.06
CA SER A 102 6.54 -20.20 0.73
C SER A 102 5.47 -20.36 1.82
N PRO A 103 5.68 -19.85 3.04
CA PRO A 103 4.70 -19.97 4.13
C PRO A 103 3.48 -19.06 3.95
N LEU A 104 3.64 -17.94 3.24
CA LEU A 104 2.55 -17.12 2.73
C LEU A 104 2.21 -17.63 1.33
N GLN A 105 1.02 -18.22 1.20
CA GLN A 105 0.46 -18.78 -0.04
C GLN A 105 -0.65 -17.87 -0.56
#